data_AF-A0A1B8G8G0-F1
#
_entry.id   AF-A0A1B8G8G0-F1
#
_cell.length_a   1.000
_cell.length_b   1.000
_cell.length_c   1.000
_cell.angle_alpha   90.00
_cell.angle_beta   90.00
_cell.angle_gamma   90.00
#
_symmetry.space_group_name_H-M   'P 1'
#
loop_
_entity.id
_entity.type
_entity.pdbx_description
1 polymer ?
#
loop_
_entity_poly.entity_id
_entity_poly.type
_entity_poly.pdbx_seq_one_letter_code
_entity_poly.pdbx_strand_id
1 'polypeptide(L)'
;MSKTIQISSPAQFAGLLKSSAVVVADFYADWCGPCKQVAPIYEKLSESLSQPNRVTFVKINTDTQKEVAAQYNVSALPTFMVFKQGKPVEKVQGADVQKLQRVVRDLANMATDASGPSNSGSGSSWRKIELPKGYGDVTDQVEIKGLELLNSDGEFGTVRTLLETGKPTALNSNGKEKADTKDWVESDTDEQLMLFMPFQANLKIHSVQITSLPPANPDNDDEIPMRPKTLHFYTNKSHILGFDEAEGIPATQVVVLEEKDWDSTGTANVVLRFVKFQNVTSLVVFVVDGDGSSERVRVDRIALIGETGDKRELGKLEKIGDEQGE
;
A
#
# COMPACT_ATOMS: atom_id res chain seq x y z
N MET A 1 -25.67 8.75 12.04
CA MET A 1 -26.51 8.01 11.06
C MET A 1 -25.74 6.75 10.77
N SER A 2 -26.22 5.59 11.24
CA SER A 2 -25.45 4.35 11.21
C SER A 2 -25.07 3.98 9.78
N LYS A 3 -23.79 3.68 9.53
CA LYS A 3 -23.28 3.27 8.20
C LYS A 3 -23.52 1.78 7.88
N THR A 4 -24.37 1.09 8.65
CA THR A 4 -24.67 -0.34 8.43
C THR A 4 -25.57 -0.57 7.23
N ILE A 5 -25.25 -1.56 6.40
CA ILE A 5 -26.08 -1.98 5.27
C ILE A 5 -26.97 -3.16 5.68
N GLN A 6 -28.27 -3.04 5.46
CA GLN A 6 -29.20 -4.15 5.64
C GLN A 6 -29.16 -5.06 4.41
N ILE A 7 -28.91 -6.35 4.63
CA ILE A 7 -28.89 -7.34 3.55
C ILE A 7 -30.32 -7.79 3.22
N SER A 8 -30.73 -7.56 1.97
CA SER A 8 -32.03 -7.94 1.43
C SER A 8 -31.98 -9.18 0.55
N SER A 9 -30.80 -9.61 0.09
CA SER A 9 -30.64 -10.81 -0.74
C SER A 9 -29.24 -11.45 -0.63
N PRO A 10 -29.11 -12.76 -0.92
CA PRO A 10 -27.81 -13.43 -1.00
C PRO A 10 -26.86 -12.80 -2.02
N ALA A 11 -27.40 -12.36 -3.17
CA ALA A 11 -26.62 -11.73 -4.23
C ALA A 11 -26.01 -10.39 -3.79
N GLN A 12 -26.78 -9.57 -3.04
CA GLN A 12 -26.27 -8.32 -2.48
C GLN A 12 -25.12 -8.60 -1.50
N PHE A 13 -25.28 -9.60 -0.63
CA PHE A 13 -24.23 -9.97 0.31
C PHE A 13 -22.97 -10.46 -0.40
N ALA A 14 -23.11 -11.35 -1.38
CA ALA A 14 -22.00 -11.82 -2.20
C ALA A 14 -21.31 -10.68 -2.97
N GLY A 15 -22.06 -9.68 -3.44
CA GLY A 15 -21.52 -8.48 -4.06
C GLY A 15 -20.64 -7.67 -3.10
N LEU A 16 -21.10 -7.45 -1.87
CA LEU A 16 -20.35 -6.72 -0.84
C LEU A 16 -19.09 -7.47 -0.39
N LEU A 17 -19.14 -8.80 -0.32
CA LEU A 17 -17.98 -9.64 -0.05
C LEU A 17 -16.89 -9.54 -1.12
N LYS A 18 -17.26 -9.21 -2.37
CA LYS A 18 -16.32 -9.01 -3.48
C LYS A 18 -15.80 -7.57 -3.56
N SER A 19 -16.64 -6.58 -3.23
CA SER A 19 -16.30 -5.17 -3.40
C SER A 19 -15.61 -4.54 -2.20
N SER A 20 -15.70 -5.16 -1.02
CA SER A 20 -15.10 -4.65 0.22
C SER A 20 -13.97 -5.55 0.71
N ALA A 21 -12.84 -4.95 1.09
CA ALA A 21 -11.70 -5.70 1.62
C ALA A 21 -12.03 -6.47 2.90
N VAL A 22 -12.83 -5.85 3.79
CA VAL A 22 -13.37 -6.43 5.01
C VAL A 22 -14.86 -6.18 5.09
N VAL A 23 -15.62 -7.23 5.39
CA VAL A 23 -17.05 -7.14 5.71
C VAL A 23 -17.25 -7.68 7.12
N VAL A 24 -17.82 -6.85 8.00
CA VAL A 24 -18.27 -7.28 9.32
C VAL A 24 -19.77 -7.51 9.21
N ALA A 25 -20.24 -8.71 9.52
CA ALA A 25 -21.64 -9.10 9.43
C ALA A 25 -22.21 -9.40 10.82
N ASP A 26 -23.31 -8.74 11.16
CA ASP A 26 -24.14 -9.01 12.34
C ASP A 26 -25.32 -9.88 11.92
N PHE A 27 -25.30 -11.16 12.30
CA PHE A 27 -26.44 -12.05 12.16
C PHE A 27 -27.33 -11.93 13.38
N TYR A 28 -28.56 -11.46 13.15
CA TYR A 28 -29.52 -11.13 14.20
C TYR A 28 -30.94 -11.60 13.86
N ALA A 29 -31.85 -11.47 14.82
CA ALA A 29 -33.30 -11.58 14.61
C ALA A 29 -34.05 -10.54 15.47
N ASP A 30 -35.25 -10.13 15.06
CA ASP A 30 -35.98 -9.02 15.71
C ASP A 30 -36.47 -9.38 17.13
N TRP A 31 -36.67 -10.66 17.39
CA TRP A 31 -37.06 -11.21 18.69
C TRP A 31 -35.86 -11.49 19.62
N CYS A 32 -34.63 -11.38 19.12
CA CYS A 32 -33.42 -11.69 19.88
C CYS A 32 -33.08 -10.57 20.88
N GLY A 33 -33.32 -10.83 22.16
CA GLY A 33 -32.99 -9.91 23.27
C GLY A 33 -31.50 -9.52 23.33
N PRO A 34 -30.56 -10.49 23.34
CA PRO A 34 -29.12 -10.18 23.35
C PRO A 34 -28.66 -9.38 22.13
N CYS A 35 -29.26 -9.59 20.96
CA CYS A 35 -28.95 -8.82 19.75
C CYS A 35 -29.25 -7.33 19.94
N LYS A 36 -30.38 -7.00 20.60
CA LYS A 36 -30.75 -5.61 20.93
C LYS A 36 -29.77 -4.95 21.89
N GLN A 37 -29.15 -5.72 22.79
CA GLN A 37 -28.14 -5.19 23.71
C GLN A 37 -26.83 -4.81 23.01
N VAL A 38 -26.42 -5.59 21.99
CA VAL A 38 -25.15 -5.35 21.27
C VAL A 38 -25.30 -4.36 20.12
N ALA A 39 -26.50 -4.23 19.55
CA ALA A 39 -26.77 -3.36 18.40
C ALA A 39 -26.20 -1.92 18.52
N PRO A 40 -26.36 -1.19 19.65
CA PRO A 40 -25.80 0.17 19.78
C PRO A 40 -24.27 0.20 19.70
N ILE A 41 -23.61 -0.85 20.16
CA ILE A 41 -22.14 -0.94 20.10
C ILE A 41 -21.68 -1.26 18.68
N TYR A 42 -22.38 -2.19 18.02
CA TYR A 42 -22.14 -2.51 16.62
C TYR A 42 -22.32 -1.28 15.72
N GLU A 43 -23.37 -0.49 15.95
CA GLU A 43 -23.61 0.75 15.22
C GLU A 43 -22.50 1.78 15.46
N LYS A 44 -22.06 1.98 16.71
CA LYS A 44 -20.92 2.86 17.02
C LYS A 44 -19.62 2.42 16.33
N LEU A 45 -19.35 1.12 16.29
CA LEU A 45 -18.21 0.56 15.56
C LEU A 45 -18.36 0.84 14.06
N SER A 46 -19.55 0.64 13.50
CA SER A 46 -19.81 0.95 12.09
C SER A 46 -19.59 2.43 11.77
N GLU A 47 -20.02 3.35 12.63
CA GLU A 47 -19.84 4.78 12.39
C GLU A 47 -18.37 5.18 12.40
N SER A 48 -17.60 4.58 13.32
CA SER A 48 -16.18 4.89 13.52
C SER A 48 -15.26 4.23 12.48
N LEU A 49 -15.60 3.02 12.03
CA LEU A 49 -14.68 2.18 11.25
C LEU A 49 -15.13 1.94 9.81
N SER A 50 -16.37 2.26 9.43
CA SER A 50 -16.81 2.06 8.04
C SER A 50 -16.04 2.96 7.08
N GLN A 51 -15.40 2.32 6.10
CA GLN A 51 -14.65 2.95 5.03
C GLN A 51 -15.12 2.40 3.67
N PRO A 52 -15.51 3.25 2.71
CA PRO A 52 -16.00 2.80 1.41
C PRO A 52 -15.02 1.83 0.73
N ASN A 53 -15.52 0.69 0.26
CA ASN A 53 -14.76 -0.39 -0.40
C ASN A 53 -13.63 -1.02 0.44
N ARG A 54 -13.46 -0.64 1.71
CA ARG A 54 -12.46 -1.21 2.61
C ARG A 54 -13.09 -1.94 3.78
N VAL A 55 -13.89 -1.26 4.61
CA VAL A 55 -14.53 -1.87 5.78
C VAL A 55 -16.01 -1.58 5.70
N THR A 56 -16.80 -2.63 5.48
CA THR A 56 -18.25 -2.54 5.34
C THR A 56 -18.93 -3.30 6.46
N PHE A 57 -19.84 -2.63 7.16
CA PHE A 57 -20.65 -3.25 8.20
C PHE A 57 -22.02 -3.59 7.63
N VAL A 58 -22.44 -4.84 7.81
CA VAL A 58 -23.73 -5.34 7.33
C VAL A 58 -24.54 -5.95 8.46
N LYS A 59 -25.86 -5.95 8.31
CA LYS A 59 -26.80 -6.61 9.21
C LYS A 59 -27.62 -7.61 8.40
N ILE A 60 -27.71 -8.83 8.92
CA ILE A 60 -28.35 -9.98 8.25
C ILE A 60 -29.38 -10.54 9.22
N ASN A 61 -30.65 -10.33 8.91
CA ASN A 61 -31.74 -10.93 9.66
C ASN A 61 -31.87 -12.41 9.26
N THR A 62 -31.66 -13.33 10.20
CA THR A 62 -31.65 -14.77 9.90
C THR A 62 -33.03 -15.33 9.60
N ASP A 63 -34.11 -14.64 9.98
CA ASP A 63 -35.48 -15.06 9.66
C ASP A 63 -35.81 -14.78 8.18
N THR A 64 -35.25 -13.71 7.60
CA THR A 64 -35.48 -13.34 6.20
C THR A 64 -34.38 -13.86 5.26
N GLN A 65 -33.13 -13.95 5.72
CA GLN A 65 -31.97 -14.40 4.94
C GLN A 65 -31.52 -15.80 5.36
N LYS A 66 -32.45 -16.77 5.39
CA LYS A 66 -32.21 -18.15 5.88
C LYS A 66 -31.11 -18.87 5.11
N GLU A 67 -31.03 -18.66 3.79
CA GLU A 67 -30.00 -19.26 2.94
C GLU A 67 -28.60 -18.79 3.34
N VAL A 68 -28.42 -17.49 3.54
CA VAL A 68 -27.14 -16.91 3.97
C VAL A 68 -26.76 -17.42 5.35
N ALA A 69 -27.71 -17.46 6.29
CA ALA A 69 -27.48 -17.98 7.64
C ALA A 69 -27.05 -19.47 7.62
N ALA A 70 -27.69 -20.29 6.79
CA ALA A 70 -27.35 -21.69 6.61
C ALA A 70 -25.97 -21.87 5.97
N GLN A 71 -25.66 -21.12 4.92
CA GLN A 71 -24.37 -21.17 4.21
C GLN A 71 -23.18 -20.96 5.16
N TYR A 72 -23.33 -20.08 6.15
CA TYR A 72 -22.27 -19.76 7.11
C TYR A 72 -22.42 -20.47 8.47
N ASN A 73 -23.28 -21.49 8.55
CA ASN A 73 -23.51 -22.31 9.74
C ASN A 73 -23.84 -21.46 10.98
N VAL A 74 -24.74 -20.49 10.85
CA VAL A 74 -25.19 -19.65 11.97
C VAL A 74 -26.24 -20.45 12.77
N SER A 75 -25.83 -20.90 13.96
CA SER A 75 -26.66 -21.72 14.86
C SER A 75 -27.07 -21.01 16.15
N ALA A 76 -26.56 -19.80 16.40
CA ALA A 76 -26.84 -19.03 17.61
C ALA A 76 -26.86 -17.53 17.30
N LEU A 77 -27.66 -16.76 18.03
CA LEU A 77 -27.80 -15.31 17.84
C LEU A 77 -27.48 -14.53 19.13
N PRO A 78 -26.83 -13.35 19.02
CA PRO A 78 -26.20 -12.83 17.81
C PRO A 78 -24.98 -13.66 17.42
N THR A 79 -24.66 -13.70 16.13
CA THR A 79 -23.37 -14.16 15.65
C THR A 79 -22.78 -13.07 14.78
N PHE A 80 -21.55 -12.67 15.10
CA PHE A 80 -20.78 -11.77 14.26
C PHE A 80 -19.78 -12.57 13.46
N MET A 81 -19.69 -12.29 12.16
CA MET A 81 -18.66 -12.87 11.31
C MET A 81 -17.89 -11.78 10.61
N VAL A 82 -16.57 -11.95 10.57
CA VAL A 82 -15.71 -11.06 9.80
C VAL A 82 -15.21 -11.80 8.58
N PHE A 83 -15.35 -11.15 7.45
CA PHE A 83 -14.87 -11.61 6.16
C PHE A 83 -13.72 -10.72 5.72
N LYS A 84 -12.63 -11.32 5.25
CA LYS A 84 -11.54 -10.62 4.58
C LYS A 84 -11.42 -11.17 3.17
N GLN A 85 -11.45 -10.28 2.17
CA GLN A 85 -11.41 -10.63 0.75
C GLN A 85 -12.42 -11.74 0.39
N GLY A 86 -13.65 -11.59 0.90
CA GLY A 86 -14.75 -12.52 0.70
C GLY A 86 -14.66 -13.86 1.44
N LYS A 87 -13.61 -14.11 2.25
CA LYS A 87 -13.46 -15.34 3.04
C LYS A 87 -13.73 -15.08 4.53
N PRO A 88 -14.45 -15.97 5.24
CA PRO A 88 -14.63 -15.83 6.68
C PRO A 88 -13.28 -16.05 7.39
N VAL A 89 -12.90 -15.10 8.25
CA VAL A 89 -11.64 -15.16 9.02
C VAL A 89 -11.85 -15.26 10.51
N GLU A 90 -12.97 -14.76 11.03
CA GLU A 90 -13.29 -14.81 12.46
C GLU A 90 -14.80 -14.94 12.66
N LYS A 91 -15.19 -15.67 13.71
CA LYS A 91 -16.58 -15.86 14.13
C LYS A 91 -16.71 -15.65 15.62
N VAL A 92 -17.54 -14.69 16.01
CA VAL A 92 -17.86 -14.38 17.41
C VAL A 92 -19.32 -14.73 17.65
N GLN A 93 -19.58 -15.72 18.50
CA GLN A 93 -20.93 -16.13 18.85
C GLN A 93 -21.32 -15.55 20.21
N GLY A 94 -22.56 -15.09 20.32
CA GLY A 94 -23.11 -14.49 21.52
C GLY A 94 -22.79 -13.01 21.68
N ALA A 95 -23.33 -12.43 22.75
CA ALA A 95 -23.21 -11.00 23.05
C ALA A 95 -21.87 -10.62 23.69
N ASP A 96 -20.75 -11.16 23.19
CA ASP A 96 -19.40 -10.83 23.67
C ASP A 96 -18.89 -9.54 23.02
N VAL A 97 -19.21 -8.44 23.68
CA VAL A 97 -18.86 -7.08 23.25
C VAL A 97 -17.35 -6.86 23.19
N GLN A 98 -16.60 -7.39 24.16
CA GLN A 98 -15.15 -7.17 24.26
C GLN A 98 -14.43 -7.88 23.12
N LYS A 99 -14.81 -9.14 22.86
CA LYS A 99 -14.26 -9.90 21.73
C LYS A 99 -14.63 -9.26 20.40
N LEU A 100 -15.87 -8.82 20.22
CA LEU A 100 -16.31 -8.11 19.01
C LEU A 100 -15.48 -6.84 18.76
N GLN A 101 -15.32 -5.99 19.77
CA GLN A 101 -14.56 -4.75 19.64
C GLN A 101 -13.09 -4.99 19.30
N ARG A 102 -12.47 -6.01 19.92
CA ARG A 102 -11.09 -6.39 19.64
C ARG A 102 -10.93 -6.86 18.20
N VAL A 103 -11.70 -7.87 17.81
CA VAL A 103 -11.66 -8.48 16.47
C VAL A 103 -11.90 -7.44 15.37
N VAL A 104 -12.91 -6.59 15.53
CA VAL A 104 -13.26 -5.59 14.52
C VAL A 104 -12.19 -4.50 14.41
N ARG A 105 -11.56 -4.07 15.50
CA ARG A 105 -10.44 -3.11 15.45
C ARG A 105 -9.19 -3.74 14.84
N ASP A 106 -8.83 -4.94 15.28
CA ASP A 106 -7.66 -5.66 14.79
C ASP A 106 -7.78 -5.89 13.27
N LEU A 107 -8.96 -6.26 12.79
CA LEU A 107 -9.19 -6.51 11.37
C LEU A 107 -9.40 -5.24 10.54
N ALA A 108 -9.95 -4.16 11.11
CA ALA A 108 -9.99 -2.85 10.44
C ALA A 108 -8.58 -2.28 10.22
N ASN A 109 -7.67 -2.48 11.18
CA ASN A 109 -6.25 -2.14 11.05
C ASN A 109 -5.50 -3.07 10.07
N MET A 110 -6.04 -4.26 9.76
CA MET A 110 -5.50 -5.15 8.71
C MET A 110 -6.19 -4.96 7.36
N ALA A 111 -7.29 -4.19 7.30
CA ALA A 111 -8.01 -3.82 6.08
C ALA A 111 -7.38 -2.60 5.39
N THR A 112 -6.59 -1.82 6.14
CA THR A 112 -5.69 -0.79 5.59
C THR A 112 -4.56 -1.40 4.75
N ASP A 113 -4.26 -2.69 4.92
CA ASP A 113 -3.18 -3.42 4.23
C ASP A 113 -3.68 -4.25 3.02
N ALA A 114 -4.93 -4.07 2.57
CA ALA A 114 -5.54 -4.97 1.58
C ALA A 114 -6.37 -4.26 0.50
N SER A 115 -5.70 -3.68 -0.51
CA SER A 115 -6.26 -3.46 -1.87
C SER A 115 -5.40 -4.16 -2.92
N GLY A 116 -5.92 -5.26 -3.50
CA GLY A 116 -5.37 -5.91 -4.70
C GLY A 116 -5.35 -7.46 -4.65
N PRO A 117 -5.82 -8.18 -5.69
CA PRO A 117 -5.92 -9.63 -5.67
C PRO A 117 -4.56 -10.34 -5.90
N SER A 118 -4.34 -11.36 -5.08
CA SER A 118 -3.43 -12.52 -5.20
C SER A 118 -1.94 -12.27 -5.47
N ASN A 119 -1.12 -12.54 -4.44
CA ASN A 119 -0.50 -13.86 -4.38
C ASN A 119 -0.30 -14.31 -2.92
N SER A 120 -0.44 -15.60 -2.70
CA SER A 120 -0.27 -16.25 -1.40
C SER A 120 1.17 -16.10 -0.90
N GLY A 121 1.31 -15.50 0.27
CA GLY A 121 2.54 -15.52 1.05
C GLY A 121 2.25 -14.96 2.43
N SER A 122 2.27 -15.82 3.44
CA SER A 122 2.33 -15.42 4.84
C SER A 122 3.50 -14.47 5.02
N GLY A 123 3.25 -13.18 5.17
CA GLY A 123 4.24 -12.18 5.52
C GLY A 123 3.65 -11.23 6.54
N SER A 124 4.03 -11.41 7.80
CA SER A 124 4.22 -10.27 8.70
C SER A 124 4.86 -9.15 7.88
N SER A 125 4.37 -7.91 7.94
CA SER A 125 5.05 -6.77 7.29
C SER A 125 6.53 -6.90 7.61
N TRP A 126 7.33 -7.19 6.58
CA TRP A 126 8.74 -7.52 6.76
C TRP A 126 9.55 -6.25 7.08
N ARG A 127 8.94 -5.09 6.85
CA ARG A 127 9.42 -3.76 7.22
C ARG A 127 9.14 -3.53 8.71
N LYS A 128 10.16 -3.07 9.44
CA LYS A 128 10.02 -2.73 10.87
C LYS A 128 9.54 -1.30 11.12
N ILE A 129 9.58 -0.44 10.11
CA ILE A 129 9.17 0.96 10.24
C ILE A 129 7.65 1.03 10.40
N GLU A 130 7.20 1.43 11.59
CA GLU A 130 5.79 1.70 11.85
C GLU A 130 5.30 2.91 11.04
N LEU A 131 4.06 2.81 10.55
CA LEU A 131 3.42 3.92 9.83
C LEU A 131 3.08 5.05 10.81
N PRO A 132 3.39 6.32 10.49
CA PRO A 132 2.97 7.45 11.30
C PRO A 132 1.44 7.50 11.39
N LYS A 133 0.90 7.87 12.56
CA LYS A 133 -0.55 7.91 12.79
C LYS A 133 -1.26 8.79 11.77
N GLY A 134 -2.26 8.23 11.10
CA GLY A 134 -3.07 8.93 10.10
C GLY A 134 -2.58 8.76 8.65
N TYR A 135 -1.38 8.21 8.44
CA TYR A 135 -0.83 7.94 7.12
C TYR A 135 -0.84 6.43 6.82
N GLY A 136 -1.03 6.08 5.55
CA GLY A 136 -1.00 4.71 5.04
C GLY A 136 0.03 4.52 3.95
N ASP A 137 0.28 3.27 3.55
CA ASP A 137 1.00 2.97 2.31
C ASP A 137 0.11 3.35 1.12
N VAL A 138 0.60 4.24 0.26
CA VAL A 138 -0.06 4.74 -0.95
C VAL A 138 0.70 4.35 -2.22
N THR A 139 1.60 3.37 -2.13
CA THR A 139 2.40 2.89 -3.27
C THR A 139 1.52 2.31 -4.39
N ASP A 140 0.34 1.78 -4.05
CA ASP A 140 -0.64 1.29 -5.02
C ASP A 140 -1.22 2.38 -5.93
N GLN A 141 -1.02 3.66 -5.60
CA GLN A 141 -1.42 4.79 -6.40
C GLN A 141 -0.45 5.10 -7.55
N VAL A 142 0.72 4.45 -7.62
CA VAL A 142 1.63 4.60 -8.76
C VAL A 142 0.97 4.07 -10.04
N GLU A 143 0.99 4.87 -11.10
CA GLU A 143 0.52 4.46 -12.41
C GLU A 143 1.63 3.69 -13.14
N ILE A 144 1.56 2.36 -13.07
CA ILE A 144 2.57 1.43 -13.61
C ILE A 144 2.85 1.64 -15.12
N LYS A 145 1.91 2.18 -15.89
CA LYS A 145 2.10 2.41 -17.34
C LYS A 145 3.05 3.56 -17.67
N GLY A 146 3.18 4.55 -16.79
CA GLY A 146 4.10 5.69 -16.96
C GLY A 146 5.27 5.65 -15.99
N LEU A 147 5.47 4.53 -15.30
CA LEU A 147 6.58 4.31 -14.39
C LEU A 147 7.86 4.08 -15.19
N GLU A 148 8.88 4.89 -14.94
CA GLU A 148 10.13 4.88 -15.72
C GLU A 148 11.35 4.92 -14.79
N LEU A 149 12.44 4.29 -15.22
CA LEU A 149 13.71 4.25 -14.52
C LEU A 149 14.85 4.41 -15.52
N LEU A 150 15.73 5.39 -15.32
CA LEU A 150 16.94 5.58 -16.12
C LEU A 150 18.16 5.03 -15.39
N ASN A 151 19.14 4.62 -16.20
CA ASN A 151 20.43 4.06 -15.80
C ASN A 151 20.32 2.77 -14.97
N SER A 152 19.25 1.99 -15.13
CA SER A 152 19.13 0.66 -14.52
C SER A 152 19.80 -0.41 -15.38
N ASP A 153 20.59 -1.27 -14.74
CA ASP A 153 21.22 -2.43 -15.36
C ASP A 153 20.15 -3.50 -15.71
N GLY A 154 20.12 -3.90 -16.98
CA GLY A 154 19.15 -4.85 -17.53
C GLY A 154 19.33 -6.29 -17.08
N GLU A 155 20.44 -6.63 -16.41
CA GLU A 155 20.65 -7.95 -15.84
C GLU A 155 19.90 -8.17 -14.52
N PHE A 156 19.37 -7.12 -13.90
CA PHE A 156 18.67 -7.16 -12.62
C PHE A 156 17.15 -6.99 -12.79
N GLY A 157 16.45 -6.70 -11.69
CA GLY A 157 15.03 -6.46 -11.67
C GLY A 157 14.62 -5.23 -12.49
N THR A 158 13.35 -5.18 -12.86
CA THR A 158 12.79 -4.03 -13.59
C THR A 158 12.35 -2.94 -12.63
N VAL A 159 12.00 -1.75 -13.14
CA VAL A 159 11.43 -0.66 -12.31
C VAL A 159 10.24 -1.10 -11.45
N ARG A 160 9.46 -2.10 -11.90
CA ARG A 160 8.30 -2.62 -11.15
C ARG A 160 8.70 -3.33 -9.87
N THR A 161 9.88 -3.93 -9.86
CA THR A 161 10.44 -4.66 -8.72
C THR A 161 10.56 -3.75 -7.50
N LEU A 162 10.86 -2.46 -7.72
CA LEU A 162 10.92 -1.47 -6.65
C LEU A 162 9.59 -1.30 -5.91
N LEU A 163 8.44 -1.54 -6.56
CA LEU A 163 7.11 -1.32 -5.98
C LEU A 163 6.48 -2.59 -5.39
N GLU A 164 7.20 -3.71 -5.38
CA GLU A 164 6.68 -4.95 -4.81
C GLU A 164 6.49 -4.83 -3.29
N THR A 165 5.38 -5.37 -2.78
CA THR A 165 5.10 -5.39 -1.33
C THR A 165 5.75 -6.57 -0.61
N GLY A 166 6.17 -7.58 -1.37
CA GLY A 166 6.86 -8.76 -0.89
C GLY A 166 8.20 -8.42 -0.22
N LYS A 167 8.62 -9.31 0.69
CA LYS A 167 9.93 -9.24 1.34
C LYS A 167 11.04 -9.45 0.30
N PRO A 168 12.06 -8.57 0.23
CA PRO A 168 13.23 -8.78 -0.62
C PRO A 168 13.86 -10.14 -0.36
N THR A 169 14.25 -10.84 -1.42
CA THR A 169 14.84 -12.18 -1.29
C THR A 169 16.14 -12.14 -0.47
N ALA A 170 16.89 -11.04 -0.54
CA ALA A 170 18.10 -10.80 0.24
C ALA A 170 17.91 -10.81 1.77
N LEU A 171 16.68 -10.67 2.28
CA LEU A 171 16.38 -10.77 3.72
C LEU A 171 15.98 -12.18 4.17
N ASN A 172 15.94 -13.18 3.28
CA ASN A 172 15.54 -14.54 3.65
C ASN A 172 16.67 -15.27 4.39
N SER A 173 16.39 -15.68 5.64
CA SER A 173 17.34 -16.31 6.56
C SER A 173 17.65 -17.77 6.25
N ASN A 174 16.92 -18.39 5.32
CA ASN A 174 17.17 -19.75 4.87
C ASN A 174 17.92 -19.68 3.54
N GLY A 175 19.26 -19.73 3.57
CA GLY A 175 20.16 -19.68 2.40
C GLY A 175 20.02 -20.86 1.41
N LYS A 176 18.79 -21.17 0.98
CA LYS A 176 18.43 -22.27 0.07
C LYS A 176 17.30 -21.92 -0.92
N GLU A 177 16.75 -20.71 -0.90
CA GLU A 177 15.90 -20.26 -2.01
C GLU A 177 16.79 -19.59 -3.06
N LYS A 178 16.62 -20.07 -4.30
CA LYS A 178 17.49 -19.88 -5.47
C LYS A 178 18.14 -18.49 -5.56
N ALA A 179 19.47 -18.49 -5.67
CA ALA A 179 20.33 -17.36 -6.02
C ALA A 179 20.08 -16.75 -7.43
N ASP A 180 18.92 -17.02 -8.04
CA ASP A 180 18.64 -16.78 -9.46
C ASP A 180 17.52 -15.74 -9.68
N THR A 181 16.83 -15.32 -8.62
CA THR A 181 15.82 -14.25 -8.72
C THR A 181 16.44 -12.93 -8.26
N LYS A 182 16.97 -12.16 -9.22
CA LYS A 182 17.40 -10.78 -8.99
C LYS A 182 16.16 -9.89 -8.82
N ASP A 183 15.72 -9.71 -7.58
CA ASP A 183 14.54 -8.90 -7.23
C ASP A 183 14.92 -7.52 -6.69
N TRP A 184 15.93 -6.88 -7.27
CA TRP A 184 16.35 -5.50 -6.99
C TRP A 184 16.80 -4.83 -8.27
N VAL A 185 17.02 -3.52 -8.23
CA VAL A 185 17.61 -2.76 -9.34
C VAL A 185 19.03 -2.34 -8.94
N GLU A 186 19.96 -2.41 -9.87
CA GLU A 186 21.27 -1.76 -9.78
C GLU A 186 21.43 -0.72 -10.87
N SER A 187 22.29 0.27 -10.62
CA SER A 187 22.70 1.19 -11.67
C SER A 187 23.71 0.56 -12.63
N ASP A 188 23.69 0.99 -13.89
CA ASP A 188 24.47 0.37 -14.97
C ASP A 188 25.85 1.01 -15.15
N THR A 189 25.86 2.30 -15.54
CA THR A 189 27.07 3.00 -15.96
C THR A 189 27.78 3.70 -14.81
N ASP A 190 27.03 4.25 -13.86
CA ASP A 190 27.53 5.01 -12.70
C ASP A 190 26.53 4.92 -11.54
N GLU A 191 26.80 5.62 -10.44
CA GLU A 191 26.01 5.59 -9.20
C GLU A 191 24.66 6.34 -9.27
N GLN A 192 24.31 6.91 -10.42
CA GLN A 192 23.08 7.69 -10.57
C GLN A 192 21.89 6.81 -10.96
N LEU A 193 20.72 7.04 -10.35
CA LEU A 193 19.46 6.42 -10.76
C LEU A 193 18.34 7.46 -10.79
N MET A 194 17.54 7.44 -11.85
CA MET A 194 16.41 8.36 -11.99
C MET A 194 15.11 7.57 -12.05
N LEU A 195 14.28 7.65 -11.01
CA LEU A 195 12.95 7.01 -10.97
C LEU A 195 11.85 8.05 -11.15
N PHE A 196 10.96 7.84 -12.11
CA PHE A 196 9.75 8.65 -12.29
C PHE A 196 8.49 7.84 -11.97
N MET A 197 7.72 8.32 -11.00
CA MET A 197 6.45 7.73 -10.57
C MET A 197 5.29 8.70 -10.81
N PRO A 198 4.49 8.53 -11.88
CA PRO A 198 3.21 9.20 -11.99
C PRO A 198 2.17 8.55 -11.07
N PHE A 199 1.20 9.33 -10.58
CA PHE A 199 0.15 8.86 -9.67
C PHE A 199 -1.24 8.92 -10.29
N GLN A 200 -2.08 7.95 -9.94
CA GLN A 200 -3.48 7.85 -10.36
C GLN A 200 -4.39 8.90 -9.70
N ALA A 201 -3.97 9.43 -8.55
CA ALA A 201 -4.66 10.46 -7.80
C ALA A 201 -3.63 11.42 -7.18
N ASN A 202 -4.09 12.59 -6.74
CA ASN A 202 -3.21 13.53 -6.06
C ASN A 202 -2.86 12.98 -4.68
N LEU A 203 -1.58 12.91 -4.34
CA LEU A 203 -1.11 12.37 -3.08
C LEU A 203 -0.61 13.48 -2.15
N LYS A 204 -0.84 13.29 -0.86
CA LYS A 204 -0.09 13.94 0.21
C LYS A 204 0.98 12.97 0.69
N ILE A 205 2.24 13.21 0.36
CA ILE A 205 3.32 12.28 0.70
C ILE A 205 4.00 12.75 1.99
N HIS A 206 3.98 11.90 3.01
CA HIS A 206 4.62 12.14 4.30
C HIS A 206 6.08 11.66 4.28
N SER A 207 6.31 10.43 3.82
CA SER A 207 7.66 9.87 3.73
C SER A 207 7.78 8.88 2.58
N VAL A 208 9.03 8.65 2.18
CA VAL A 208 9.41 7.61 1.22
C VAL A 208 10.28 6.61 1.97
N GLN A 209 9.87 5.35 2.01
CA GLN A 209 10.70 4.28 2.55
C GLN A 209 11.51 3.68 1.41
N ILE A 210 12.84 3.63 1.55
CA ILE A 210 13.75 3.06 0.57
C ILE A 210 14.46 1.89 1.20
N THR A 211 14.41 0.73 0.58
CA THR A 211 15.15 -0.47 1.01
C THR A 211 16.30 -0.72 0.06
N SER A 212 17.49 -0.93 0.62
CA SER A 212 18.69 -1.26 -0.11
C SER A 212 19.47 -2.31 0.67
N LEU A 213 19.87 -3.39 0.02
CA LEU A 213 20.46 -4.57 0.64
C LEU A 213 21.71 -5.03 -0.12
N PRO A 214 22.77 -4.21 -0.17
CA PRO A 214 24.02 -4.66 -0.73
C PRO A 214 24.57 -5.87 0.05
N PRO A 215 25.22 -6.83 -0.64
CA PRO A 215 25.73 -8.05 -0.01
C PRO A 215 26.76 -7.75 1.09
N ALA A 216 26.70 -8.51 2.18
CA ALA A 216 27.53 -8.30 3.36
C ALA A 216 28.94 -8.93 3.29
N ASN A 217 29.20 -9.84 2.34
CA ASN A 217 30.46 -10.58 2.22
C ASN A 217 30.99 -10.56 0.77
N PRO A 218 32.14 -9.91 0.50
CA PRO A 218 32.72 -9.73 -0.84
C PRO A 218 33.63 -10.89 -1.26
N ASP A 219 33.14 -12.13 -1.24
CA ASP A 219 33.99 -13.28 -1.58
C ASP A 219 34.22 -13.45 -3.10
N ASN A 220 33.70 -12.55 -3.94
CA ASN A 220 33.94 -12.52 -5.39
C ASN A 220 34.53 -11.16 -5.80
N ASP A 221 35.32 -11.16 -6.88
CA ASP A 221 35.90 -9.99 -7.58
C ASP A 221 34.84 -9.02 -8.17
N ASP A 222 33.58 -9.11 -7.73
CA ASP A 222 32.48 -8.25 -8.17
C ASP A 222 32.44 -6.97 -7.32
N GLU A 223 32.32 -5.83 -7.99
CA GLU A 223 32.20 -4.53 -7.33
C GLU A 223 30.87 -4.45 -6.56
N ILE A 224 30.93 -4.34 -5.24
CA ILE A 224 29.73 -4.32 -4.38
C ILE A 224 28.95 -3.02 -4.63
N PRO A 225 27.66 -3.05 -4.98
CA PRO A 225 26.88 -1.84 -5.11
C PRO A 225 26.69 -1.15 -3.75
N MET A 226 26.60 0.16 -3.77
CA MET A 226 26.39 0.99 -2.59
C MET A 226 24.90 1.15 -2.25
N ARG A 227 24.64 1.60 -1.02
CA ARG A 227 23.33 2.15 -0.65
C ARG A 227 23.19 3.57 -1.23
N PRO A 228 21.99 4.03 -1.62
CA PRO A 228 21.77 5.43 -1.94
C PRO A 228 22.13 6.35 -0.78
N LYS A 229 22.83 7.45 -1.04
CA LYS A 229 23.23 8.44 -0.03
C LYS A 229 22.50 9.76 -0.24
N THR A 230 22.75 10.42 -1.37
CA THR A 230 22.10 11.70 -1.68
C THR A 230 20.91 11.48 -2.60
N LEU A 231 19.76 11.97 -2.15
CA LEU A 231 18.47 11.84 -2.83
C LEU A 231 17.88 13.20 -3.13
N HIS A 232 17.56 13.44 -4.39
CA HIS A 232 16.82 14.60 -4.84
C HIS A 232 15.38 14.20 -5.20
N PHE A 233 14.42 14.93 -4.64
CA PHE A 233 13.00 14.72 -4.92
C PHE A 233 12.44 15.88 -5.74
N TYR A 234 11.75 15.58 -6.83
CA TYR A 234 11.02 16.56 -7.64
C TYR A 234 9.56 16.14 -7.74
N THR A 235 8.66 17.08 -7.49
CA THR A 235 7.22 16.83 -7.56
C THR A 235 6.62 17.40 -8.83
N ASN A 236 5.56 16.77 -9.34
CA ASN A 236 4.69 17.32 -10.40
C ASN A 236 5.39 17.58 -11.73
N LYS A 237 6.35 16.71 -12.09
CA LYS A 237 6.94 16.64 -13.42
C LYS A 237 6.02 15.88 -14.38
N SER A 238 5.95 16.32 -15.63
CA SER A 238 5.09 15.68 -16.64
C SER A 238 5.72 14.41 -17.23
N HIS A 239 7.03 14.25 -17.09
CA HIS A 239 7.84 13.15 -17.59
C HIS A 239 9.05 12.96 -16.68
N ILE A 240 9.81 11.88 -16.90
CA ILE A 240 11.09 11.66 -16.26
C ILE A 240 12.08 12.77 -16.64
N LEU A 241 12.90 13.21 -15.68
CA LEU A 241 13.94 14.21 -15.94
C LEU A 241 15.18 13.54 -16.50
N GLY A 242 15.90 14.24 -17.38
CA GLY A 242 17.29 13.90 -17.67
C GLY A 242 18.20 14.25 -16.48
N PHE A 243 19.37 13.61 -16.39
CA PHE A 243 20.36 13.89 -15.34
C PHE A 243 20.83 15.36 -15.36
N ASP A 244 21.23 15.86 -16.54
CA ASP A 244 21.62 17.27 -16.73
C ASP A 244 20.48 18.25 -16.38
N GLU A 245 19.24 17.89 -16.72
CA GLU A 245 18.07 18.72 -16.41
C GLU A 245 17.84 18.79 -14.88
N ALA A 246 17.98 17.66 -14.20
CA ALA A 246 17.80 17.56 -12.75
C ALA A 246 18.84 18.40 -11.99
N GLU A 247 20.07 18.48 -12.48
CA GLU A 247 21.12 19.35 -11.92
C GLU A 247 20.84 20.85 -12.15
N GLY A 248 20.24 21.19 -13.28
CA GLY A 248 19.92 22.56 -13.65
C GLY A 248 18.72 23.18 -12.92
N ILE A 249 17.94 22.38 -12.18
CA ILE A 249 16.73 22.84 -11.50
C ILE A 249 16.75 22.51 -10.00
N PRO A 250 16.19 23.37 -9.14
CA PRO A 250 16.16 23.09 -7.71
C PRO A 250 15.22 21.92 -7.39
N ALA A 251 15.73 20.94 -6.63
CA ALA A 251 14.92 19.87 -6.08
C ALA A 251 13.85 20.42 -5.11
N THR A 252 12.66 19.80 -5.11
CA THR A 252 11.62 20.08 -4.11
C THR A 252 12.17 19.85 -2.69
N GLN A 253 12.93 18.77 -2.53
CA GLN A 253 13.70 18.46 -1.32
C GLN A 253 14.95 17.65 -1.67
N VAL A 254 16.05 17.94 -0.97
CA VAL A 254 17.27 17.14 -0.97
C VAL A 254 17.39 16.46 0.39
N VAL A 255 17.77 15.18 0.40
CA VAL A 255 18.04 14.40 1.61
C VAL A 255 19.38 13.70 1.44
N VAL A 256 20.21 13.74 2.48
CA VAL A 256 21.43 12.96 2.57
C VAL A 256 21.21 11.93 3.68
N LEU A 257 21.29 10.65 3.31
CA LEU A 257 21.14 9.52 4.22
C LEU A 257 22.49 9.20 4.88
N GLU A 258 22.43 8.87 6.16
CA GLU A 258 23.55 8.39 6.97
C GLU A 258 23.32 6.93 7.37
N GLU A 259 24.37 6.25 7.84
CA GLU A 259 24.31 4.86 8.31
C GLU A 259 23.16 4.62 9.32
N LYS A 260 22.94 5.58 10.23
CA LYS A 260 21.91 5.52 11.28
C LYS A 260 20.46 5.57 10.75
N ASP A 261 20.26 6.04 9.52
CA ASP A 261 18.93 6.18 8.94
C ASP A 261 18.39 4.84 8.42
N TRP A 262 19.28 3.85 8.28
CA TRP A 262 18.95 2.49 7.85
C TRP A 262 18.63 1.60 9.05
N ASP A 263 17.47 0.96 9.02
CA ASP A 263 17.10 -0.01 10.06
C ASP A 263 17.74 -1.39 9.83
N SER A 264 17.52 -2.31 10.77
CA SER A 264 18.02 -3.70 10.67
C SER A 264 17.47 -4.52 9.49
N THR A 265 16.48 -3.99 8.75
CA THR A 265 15.95 -4.59 7.52
C THR A 265 16.53 -3.92 6.27
N GLY A 266 17.49 -3.01 6.43
CA GLY A 266 18.09 -2.26 5.34
C GLY A 266 17.14 -1.23 4.74
N THR A 267 16.13 -0.77 5.49
CA THR A 267 15.16 0.22 5.04
C THR A 267 15.41 1.56 5.75
N ALA A 268 15.52 2.64 4.96
CA ALA A 268 15.56 4.01 5.43
C ALA A 268 14.18 4.69 5.26
N ASN A 269 13.71 5.41 6.29
CA ASN A 269 12.48 6.19 6.24
C ASN A 269 12.79 7.67 5.95
N VAL A 270 12.71 8.06 4.69
CA VAL A 270 12.98 9.44 4.25
C VAL A 270 11.76 10.32 4.53
N VAL A 271 11.80 11.06 5.63
CA VAL A 271 10.73 12.01 5.98
C VAL A 271 10.75 13.21 5.04
N LEU A 272 9.64 13.44 4.36
CA LEU A 272 9.47 14.57 3.46
C LEU A 272 8.88 15.78 4.19
N ARG A 273 9.22 16.97 3.71
CA ARG A 273 8.68 18.23 4.21
C ARG A 273 7.23 18.35 3.74
N PHE A 274 6.31 17.77 4.51
CA PHE A 274 4.89 17.62 4.19
C PHE A 274 4.25 18.84 3.49
N VAL A 275 4.56 20.07 3.93
CA VAL A 275 4.05 21.31 3.31
C VAL A 275 4.38 21.47 1.82
N LYS A 276 5.45 20.86 1.32
CA LYS A 276 5.85 20.83 -0.09
C LYS A 276 5.26 19.66 -0.88
N PHE A 277 4.74 18.64 -0.18
CA PHE A 277 4.27 17.38 -0.75
C PHE A 277 2.78 17.15 -0.49
N GLN A 278 1.97 18.22 -0.47
CA GLN A 278 0.51 18.15 -0.23
C GLN A 278 -0.33 17.78 -1.46
N ASN A 279 0.18 18.06 -2.66
CA ASN A 279 -0.58 17.91 -3.89
C ASN A 279 0.36 17.39 -4.97
N VAL A 280 0.71 16.11 -4.84
CA VAL A 280 1.71 15.45 -5.68
C VAL A 280 1.00 14.57 -6.71
N THR A 281 1.16 14.89 -7.99
CA THR A 281 0.63 14.12 -9.13
C THR A 281 1.68 13.20 -9.75
N SER A 282 2.96 13.50 -9.50
CA SER A 282 4.09 12.64 -9.84
C SER A 282 5.26 12.93 -8.92
N LEU A 283 6.11 11.93 -8.72
CA LEU A 283 7.35 12.04 -7.95
C LEU A 283 8.51 11.52 -8.78
N VAL A 284 9.54 12.35 -8.92
CA VAL A 284 10.86 11.94 -9.38
C VAL A 284 11.74 11.73 -8.15
N VAL A 285 12.37 10.57 -8.07
CA VAL A 285 13.41 10.24 -7.08
C VAL A 285 14.71 10.07 -7.84
N PHE A 286 15.63 11.00 -7.63
CA PHE A 286 16.96 10.98 -8.22
C PHE A 286 17.98 10.58 -7.14
N VAL A 287 18.58 9.42 -7.30
CA VAL A 287 19.76 8.99 -6.54
C VAL A 287 20.98 9.62 -7.21
N VAL A 288 21.66 10.49 -6.48
CA VAL A 288 22.81 11.28 -7.00
C VAL A 288 24.13 10.54 -6.76
N ASP A 289 24.29 9.97 -5.56
CA ASP A 289 25.47 9.22 -5.15
C ASP A 289 25.10 8.12 -4.15
N GLY A 290 26.06 7.24 -3.88
CA GLY A 290 25.95 6.19 -2.88
C GLY A 290 26.87 6.37 -1.67
N ASP A 291 26.63 5.54 -0.67
CA ASP A 291 27.44 5.45 0.54
C ASP A 291 28.49 4.34 0.38
N GLY A 292 29.69 4.72 -0.04
CA GLY A 292 30.79 3.81 -0.31
C GLY A 292 31.80 4.37 -1.32
N SER A 293 32.54 3.47 -1.98
CA SER A 293 33.56 3.78 -3.00
C SER A 293 33.39 2.97 -4.28
N SER A 294 32.21 2.37 -4.49
CA SER A 294 31.87 1.65 -5.71
C SER A 294 31.22 2.60 -6.71
N GLU A 295 31.12 2.23 -7.97
CA GLU A 295 30.46 3.03 -9.00
C GLU A 295 28.99 2.66 -9.21
N ARG A 296 28.43 1.74 -8.40
CA ARG A 296 27.05 1.27 -8.56
C ARG A 296 26.23 1.48 -7.31
N VAL A 297 24.92 1.70 -7.47
CA VAL A 297 23.96 1.76 -6.37
C VAL A 297 22.89 0.70 -6.52
N ARG A 298 22.45 0.12 -5.40
CA ARG A 298 21.39 -0.88 -5.35
C ARG A 298 20.15 -0.36 -4.64
N VAL A 299 18.98 -0.61 -5.23
CA VAL A 299 17.68 -0.36 -4.60
C VAL A 299 16.80 -1.59 -4.74
N ASP A 300 16.29 -2.07 -3.61
CA ASP A 300 15.46 -3.27 -3.55
C ASP A 300 13.98 -2.92 -3.59
N ARG A 301 13.53 -1.96 -2.76
CA ARG A 301 12.11 -1.58 -2.65
C ARG A 301 11.95 -0.09 -2.35
N ILE A 302 10.83 0.46 -2.79
CA ILE A 302 10.36 1.80 -2.48
C ILE A 302 8.90 1.71 -2.05
N ALA A 303 8.57 2.36 -0.94
CA ALA A 303 7.20 2.52 -0.49
C ALA A 303 6.89 4.00 -0.21
N LEU A 304 5.70 4.43 -0.60
CA LEU A 304 5.23 5.79 -0.41
C LEU A 304 4.26 5.81 0.76
N ILE A 305 4.57 6.59 1.79
CA ILE A 305 3.72 6.73 2.98
C ILE A 305 3.03 8.09 2.93
N GLY A 306 1.71 8.10 3.01
CA GLY A 306 0.94 9.31 2.79
C GLY A 306 -0.57 9.14 2.90
N GLU A 307 -1.29 10.10 2.32
CA GLU A 307 -2.73 10.07 2.15
C GLU A 307 -3.07 10.24 0.66
N THR A 308 -4.07 9.51 0.19
CA THR A 308 -4.68 9.73 -1.12
C THR A 308 -5.65 10.91 -1.02
N GLY A 309 -5.43 11.94 -1.84
CA GLY A 309 -6.34 13.06 -2.02
C GLY A 309 -7.43 12.78 -3.05
N ASP A 310 -8.04 13.83 -3.58
CA ASP A 310 -9.13 13.71 -4.57
C ASP A 310 -8.65 13.02 -5.85
N LYS A 311 -9.52 12.16 -6.42
CA LYS A 311 -9.25 11.49 -7.68
C LYS A 311 -9.19 12.51 -8.81
N ARG A 312 -8.21 12.33 -9.70
CA ARG A 312 -8.04 13.16 -10.91
C ARG A 312 -9.25 13.00 -11.83
N GLU A 313 -10.06 14.05 -11.97
CA GLU A 313 -10.92 14.19 -13.15
C GLU A 313 -9.97 14.47 -14.33
N LEU A 314 -9.86 13.52 -15.27
CA LEU A 314 -9.19 13.75 -16.54
C LEU A 314 -10.00 14.82 -17.29
N GLY A 315 -9.55 16.07 -17.20
CA GLY A 315 -10.11 17.18 -17.96
C GLY A 315 -10.27 16.75 -19.43
N LYS A 316 -11.47 16.92 -19.98
CA LYS A 316 -11.75 16.62 -21.38
C LYS A 316 -10.70 17.32 -22.24
N LEU A 317 -9.99 16.55 -23.05
CA LEU A 317 -9.18 17.08 -24.15
C LEU A 317 -10.11 17.87 -25.05
N GLU A 318 -10.07 19.20 -24.95
CA GLU A 318 -10.70 20.04 -25.96
C GLU A 318 -9.87 19.96 -27.23
N LYS A 319 -10.51 19.46 -28.27
CA LYS A 319 -9.98 19.40 -29.62
C LYS A 319 -9.82 20.86 -30.08
N ILE A 320 -8.59 21.35 -30.18
CA ILE A 320 -8.30 22.63 -30.82
C ILE A 320 -8.91 22.58 -32.22
N GLY A 321 -9.88 23.45 -32.46
CA GLY A 321 -10.62 23.52 -33.72
C GLY A 321 -9.69 23.90 -34.86
N ASP A 322 -9.90 23.26 -36.00
CA ASP A 322 -9.28 23.62 -37.27
C ASP A 322 -9.53 25.11 -37.56
N GLU A 323 -8.48 25.93 -37.56
CA GLU A 323 -8.54 27.27 -38.14
C GLU A 323 -8.72 27.11 -39.66
N GLN A 324 -9.90 27.49 -40.15
CA GLN A 324 -10.14 27.73 -41.57
C GLN A 324 -9.29 28.92 -41.99
N GLY A 325 -8.31 28.67 -42.87
CA GLY A 325 -7.60 29.74 -43.57
C GLY A 325 -8.55 30.50 -44.48
N GLU A 326 -8.63 31.81 -44.25
CA GLU A 326 -8.95 32.81 -45.30
C GLU A 326 -7.67 33.21 -46.04
#